data_AF-A0A945RAK7-F1
#
_entry.id   AF-A0A945RAK7-F1
#
_cell.length_a   1.000
_cell.length_b   1.000
_cell.length_c   1.000
_cell.angle_alpha   90.00
_cell.angle_beta   90.00
_cell.angle_gamma   90.00
#
_symmetry.space_group_name_H-M   'P 1'
#
loop_
_entity.id
_entity.type
_entity.pdbx_description
1 polymer ?
#
loop_
_entity_poly.entity_id
_entity_poly.type
_entity_poly.pdbx_seq_one_letter_code
_entity_poly.pdbx_strand_id
1 'polypeptide(L)'
;MGQIQNPLRLSVALACLLLAFPIAAQSLKDVTEEVCVSGDCVNGSGRLELSTPFGKGEYLGNFSEGEFHGSGRLNIPISFTANAVYTGNWRNGQRDGRGKYWNGNGKLYIGQWRDDKRNGQGSYFINLPEWRENEHTEYWLSENMENYSGEFQNDHYHGRGVYRWPSGNKYEGNFFANHKHGFGTFYYDNGTARQQLWDYGDFVR
;
A
#
# COMPACT_ATOMS: atom_id res chain seq x y z
N MET A 1 52.36 49.84 45.50
CA MET A 1 52.32 50.50 44.18
C MET A 1 51.95 49.45 43.14
N GLY A 2 50.90 49.70 42.33
CA GLY A 2 50.43 48.88 41.20
C GLY A 2 49.59 47.66 41.61
N GLN A 3 48.25 47.67 41.55
CA GLN A 3 47.36 47.46 40.39
C GLN A 3 47.73 46.16 39.63
N ILE A 4 46.82 45.21 39.34
CA ILE A 4 45.88 45.26 38.21
C ILE A 4 44.88 44.06 38.29
N GLN A 5 43.59 44.39 38.27
CA GLN A 5 42.44 43.77 37.58
C GLN A 5 41.93 42.33 37.85
N ASN A 6 40.73 42.28 38.46
CA ASN A 6 39.58 41.46 38.02
C ASN A 6 39.03 42.04 36.68
N PRO A 7 38.17 41.37 35.88
CA PRO A 7 37.43 40.10 36.09
C PRO A 7 37.40 39.18 34.83
N LEU A 8 36.75 38.01 34.88
CA LEU A 8 35.71 37.60 33.91
C LEU A 8 35.18 36.19 34.27
N ARG A 9 33.87 36.07 34.43
CA ARG A 9 33.16 34.79 34.34
C ARG A 9 33.10 34.40 32.85
N LEU A 10 33.56 33.20 32.51
CA LEU A 10 33.22 32.56 31.24
C LEU A 10 32.40 31.31 31.52
N SER A 11 31.11 31.39 31.21
CA SER A 11 30.25 30.25 30.96
C SER A 11 30.70 29.57 29.67
N VAL A 12 31.25 28.35 29.77
CA VAL A 12 31.46 27.50 28.60
C VAL A 12 30.25 26.60 28.45
N ALA A 13 29.27 27.07 27.70
CA ALA A 13 28.29 26.20 27.06
C ALA A 13 28.99 25.56 25.86
N LEU A 14 29.41 24.31 25.98
CA LEU A 14 29.93 23.56 24.84
C LEU A 14 28.81 22.69 24.28
N ALA A 15 28.43 23.05 23.06
CA ALA A 15 27.35 22.48 22.28
C ALA A 15 27.48 20.96 22.18
N CYS A 16 26.41 20.27 22.60
CA CYS A 16 26.18 18.88 22.27
C CYS A 16 26.01 18.82 20.74
N LEU A 17 27.06 18.42 20.01
CA LEU A 17 26.96 18.09 18.60
C LEU A 17 26.14 16.79 18.50
N LEU A 18 24.82 16.94 18.53
CA LEU A 18 23.89 15.90 18.13
C LEU A 18 24.13 15.69 16.64
N LEU A 19 25.01 14.75 16.28
CA LEU A 19 24.90 14.09 14.99
C LEU A 19 23.51 13.45 15.01
N ALA A 20 22.56 14.11 14.36
CA ALA A 20 21.26 13.55 14.08
C ALA A 20 21.53 12.32 13.21
N PHE A 21 21.56 11.15 13.84
CA PHE A 21 21.39 9.90 13.12
C PHE A 21 20.04 10.02 12.41
N PRO A 22 19.98 9.81 11.07
CA PRO A 22 18.69 9.75 10.42
C PRO A 22 17.91 8.63 11.12
N ILE A 23 16.78 9.04 11.67
CA ILE A 23 15.69 8.21 12.17
C ILE A 23 15.48 7.11 11.12
N ALA A 24 15.38 5.87 11.56
CA ALA A 24 15.29 4.71 10.68
C ALA A 24 14.07 4.87 9.75
N ALA A 25 14.31 5.41 8.56
CA ALA A 25 13.34 5.49 7.49
C ALA A 25 12.92 4.06 7.14
N GLN A 26 11.62 3.84 7.03
CA GLN A 26 11.01 2.60 6.58
C GLN A 26 11.79 2.05 5.37
N SER A 27 12.50 0.92 5.54
CA SER A 27 13.22 0.30 4.42
C SER A 27 12.20 -0.29 3.45
N LEU A 28 11.80 0.53 2.48
CA LEU A 28 11.23 0.05 1.24
C LEU A 28 12.23 -0.97 0.67
N LYS A 29 11.75 -2.18 0.44
CA LYS A 29 12.60 -3.28 -0.01
C LYS A 29 13.37 -2.84 -1.26
N ASP A 30 14.68 -3.06 -1.26
CA ASP A 30 15.60 -2.78 -2.36
C ASP A 30 15.86 -1.27 -2.65
N VAL A 31 15.41 -0.35 -1.80
CA VAL A 31 15.83 1.06 -1.86
C VAL A 31 17.22 1.23 -1.26
N THR A 32 18.12 1.85 -2.02
CA THR A 32 19.54 2.04 -1.66
C THR A 32 19.90 3.47 -1.29
N GLU A 33 19.11 4.44 -1.76
CA GLU A 33 19.35 5.87 -1.53
C GLU A 33 18.02 6.63 -1.64
N GLU A 34 17.90 7.69 -0.85
CA GLU A 34 16.73 8.57 -0.82
C GLU A 34 17.19 10.02 -0.93
N VAL A 35 16.63 10.78 -1.87
CA VAL A 35 17.01 12.17 -2.13
C VAL A 35 15.75 13.03 -2.18
N CYS A 36 15.61 13.98 -1.24
CA CYS A 36 14.53 14.96 -1.29
C CYS A 36 14.81 15.95 -2.43
N VAL A 37 14.02 15.88 -3.50
CA VAL A 37 14.24 16.70 -4.70
C VAL A 37 13.55 18.05 -4.61
N SER A 38 12.37 18.11 -4.00
CA SER A 38 11.66 19.37 -3.79
C SER A 38 10.63 19.28 -2.66
N GLY A 39 10.26 20.46 -2.13
CA GLY A 39 9.30 20.57 -1.03
C GLY A 39 9.92 20.25 0.34
N ASP A 40 9.08 19.82 1.27
CA ASP A 40 9.47 19.45 2.63
C ASP A 40 9.22 17.95 2.84
N CYS A 41 10.29 17.17 2.71
CA CYS A 41 10.28 15.72 2.94
C CYS A 41 10.42 15.33 4.42
N VAL A 42 10.24 16.26 5.36
CA VAL A 42 10.26 15.98 6.80
C VAL A 42 8.90 16.24 7.43
N ASN A 43 8.34 17.43 7.27
CA ASN A 43 7.08 17.84 7.92
C ASN A 43 6.18 18.67 7.00
N GLY A 44 5.98 18.22 5.77
CA GLY A 44 5.14 18.94 4.83
C GLY A 44 4.76 18.10 3.63
N SER A 45 4.84 18.70 2.44
CA SER A 45 4.62 17.99 1.18
C SER A 45 5.88 18.08 0.34
N GLY A 46 6.29 16.96 -0.24
CA GLY A 46 7.55 16.90 -0.98
C GLY A 46 7.56 15.83 -2.06
N ARG A 47 8.64 15.88 -2.85
CA ARG A 47 9.00 14.90 -3.87
C ARG A 47 10.32 14.26 -3.46
N LEU A 48 10.26 13.00 -3.06
CA LEU A 48 11.41 12.18 -2.68
C LEU A 48 11.73 11.22 -3.83
N GLU A 49 12.96 11.26 -4.33
CA GLU A 49 13.48 10.30 -5.30
C GLU A 49 14.09 9.11 -4.55
N LEU A 50 13.84 7.90 -5.05
CA LEU A 50 14.20 6.64 -4.41
C LEU A 50 15.03 5.81 -5.39
N SER A 51 16.30 5.55 -5.08
CA SER A 51 17.15 4.71 -5.95
C SER A 51 16.96 3.23 -5.63
N THR A 52 16.79 2.42 -6.66
CA THR A 52 16.75 0.94 -6.60
C THR A 52 17.76 0.35 -7.59
N PRO A 53 18.09 -0.95 -7.50
CA PRO A 53 18.86 -1.66 -8.53
C PRO A 53 18.25 -1.60 -9.94
N PHE A 54 16.96 -1.29 -10.06
CA PHE A 54 16.23 -1.28 -11.33
C PHE A 54 16.00 0.12 -11.90
N GLY A 55 16.38 1.16 -11.17
CA GLY A 55 16.20 2.56 -11.58
C GLY A 55 15.70 3.45 -10.45
N LYS A 56 15.28 4.66 -10.82
CA LYS A 56 14.79 5.68 -9.89
C LYS A 56 13.27 5.61 -9.78
N GLY A 57 12.80 5.39 -8.56
CA GLY A 57 11.42 5.58 -8.13
C GLY A 57 11.20 6.95 -7.50
N GLU A 58 9.97 7.18 -7.06
CA GLU A 58 9.54 8.46 -6.50
C GLU A 58 8.41 8.26 -5.50
N TYR A 59 8.44 9.04 -4.43
CA TYR A 59 7.27 9.37 -3.62
C TYR A 59 6.91 10.85 -3.76
N LEU A 60 5.65 11.12 -4.07
CA LEU A 60 5.05 12.45 -4.08
C LEU A 60 3.88 12.46 -3.10
N GLY A 61 3.99 13.19 -2.00
CA GLY A 61 2.94 13.19 -0.98
C GLY A 61 3.31 13.98 0.26
N ASN A 62 2.53 13.76 1.32
CA ASN A 62 2.79 14.37 2.62
C ASN A 62 3.81 13.56 3.41
N PHE A 63 4.49 14.27 4.31
CA PHE A 63 5.50 13.76 5.23
C PHE A 63 5.19 14.23 6.66
N SER A 64 5.51 13.38 7.62
CA SER A 64 5.51 13.72 9.05
C SER A 64 6.69 13.01 9.70
N GLU A 65 7.54 13.76 10.39
CA GLU A 65 8.75 13.24 11.03
C GLU A 65 9.67 12.45 10.07
N GLY A 66 9.70 12.83 8.79
CA GLY A 66 10.48 12.15 7.74
C GLY A 66 9.80 10.93 7.12
N GLU A 67 8.67 10.48 7.67
CA GLU A 67 7.94 9.31 7.18
C GLU A 67 6.82 9.70 6.20
N PHE A 68 6.46 8.78 5.30
CA PHE A 68 5.28 8.97 4.45
C PHE A 68 4.03 9.10 5.31
N HIS A 69 3.23 10.13 5.04
CA HIS A 69 2.05 10.45 5.84
C HIS A 69 0.93 11.03 4.97
N GLY A 70 -0.28 11.08 5.51
CA GLY A 70 -1.42 11.76 4.88
C GLY A 70 -1.83 11.09 3.57
N SER A 71 -1.73 11.82 2.46
CA SER A 71 -1.97 11.28 1.11
C SER A 71 -0.70 11.33 0.29
N GLY A 72 -0.46 10.29 -0.50
CA GLY A 72 0.73 10.25 -1.34
C GLY A 72 0.67 9.17 -2.41
N ARG A 73 1.58 9.31 -3.37
CA ARG A 73 1.81 8.37 -4.46
C ARG A 73 3.25 7.89 -4.42
N LEU A 74 3.42 6.58 -4.34
CA LEU A 74 4.69 5.89 -4.43
C LEU A 74 4.76 5.12 -5.76
N ASN A 75 5.82 5.32 -6.53
CA ASN A 75 6.12 4.59 -7.76
C ASN A 75 7.54 4.02 -7.65
N ILE A 76 7.68 2.70 -7.58
CA ILE A 76 8.95 2.01 -7.35
C ILE A 76 9.24 1.05 -8.51
N PRO A 77 10.38 1.19 -9.20
CA PRO A 77 10.89 0.16 -10.09
C PRO A 77 11.15 -1.14 -9.34
N ILE A 78 10.51 -2.23 -9.77
CA ILE A 78 10.71 -3.58 -9.18
C ILE A 78 11.43 -4.53 -10.15
N SER A 79 11.63 -4.10 -11.40
CA SER A 79 12.47 -4.70 -12.42
C SER A 79 12.76 -3.64 -13.50
N PHE A 80 13.61 -3.95 -14.48
CA PHE A 80 13.89 -3.04 -15.59
C PHE A 80 12.66 -2.75 -16.49
N THR A 81 11.58 -3.53 -16.35
CA THR A 81 10.38 -3.44 -17.20
C THR A 81 9.09 -3.21 -16.44
N ALA A 82 9.13 -3.11 -15.10
CA ALA A 82 7.92 -3.02 -14.30
C ALA A 82 8.12 -2.21 -13.01
N ASN A 83 7.05 -1.50 -12.63
CA ASN A 83 6.98 -0.72 -11.39
C ASN A 83 5.83 -1.21 -10.52
N ALA A 84 6.04 -1.22 -9.21
CA ALA A 84 4.97 -1.25 -8.23
C ALA A 84 4.51 0.20 -7.96
N VAL A 85 3.21 0.38 -7.82
CA VAL A 85 2.61 1.70 -7.65
C VAL A 85 1.58 1.66 -6.54
N TYR A 86 1.69 2.58 -5.59
CA TYR A 86 0.65 2.84 -4.59
C TYR A 86 0.19 4.29 -4.67
N THR A 87 -1.12 4.51 -4.66
CA THR A 87 -1.73 5.83 -4.47
C THR A 87 -2.76 5.72 -3.37
N GLY A 88 -2.60 6.46 -2.28
CA GLY A 88 -3.55 6.40 -1.18
C GLY A 88 -3.07 7.07 0.08
N ASN A 89 -3.70 6.65 1.17
CA ASN A 89 -3.40 7.15 2.50
C ASN A 89 -2.18 6.45 3.12
N TRP A 90 -1.43 7.23 3.90
CA TRP A 90 -0.23 6.81 4.61
C TRP A 90 -0.30 7.25 6.08
N ARG A 91 0.23 6.41 6.97
CA ARG A 91 0.48 6.75 8.37
C ARG A 91 1.80 6.15 8.79
N ASN A 92 2.75 7.01 9.14
CA ASN A 92 4.07 6.63 9.67
C ASN A 92 4.78 5.61 8.77
N GLY A 93 4.89 5.92 7.48
CA GLY A 93 5.59 5.08 6.51
C GLY A 93 4.77 3.89 5.97
N GLN A 94 3.60 3.62 6.56
CA GLN A 94 2.78 2.45 6.22
C GLN A 94 1.50 2.86 5.48
N ARG A 95 1.03 2.00 4.58
CA ARG A 95 -0.29 2.15 3.96
C ARG A 95 -1.37 1.95 5.01
N ASP A 96 -2.17 2.98 5.23
CA ASP A 96 -3.27 2.97 6.21
C ASP A 96 -4.38 3.92 5.75
N GLY A 97 -5.64 3.45 5.73
CA GLY A 97 -6.76 4.19 5.16
C GLY A 97 -7.21 3.61 3.82
N ARG A 98 -7.55 4.43 2.81
CA ARG A 98 -7.90 3.92 1.46
C ARG A 98 -6.77 4.13 0.47
N GLY A 99 -6.60 3.18 -0.44
CA GLY A 99 -5.59 3.28 -1.48
C GLY A 99 -5.73 2.23 -2.59
N LYS A 100 -5.02 2.49 -3.68
CA LYS A 100 -4.86 1.60 -4.82
C LYS A 100 -3.41 1.10 -4.86
N TYR A 101 -3.21 -0.20 -5.04
CA TYR A 101 -1.89 -0.81 -5.15
C TYR A 101 -1.81 -1.71 -6.38
N TRP A 102 -0.95 -1.35 -7.31
CA TRP A 102 -0.50 -2.18 -8.41
C TRP A 102 0.85 -2.79 -8.08
N ASN A 103 0.99 -4.10 -8.23
CA ASN A 103 2.23 -4.80 -7.88
C ASN A 103 3.24 -4.89 -9.02
N GLY A 104 3.00 -4.26 -10.17
CA GLY A 104 3.85 -4.40 -11.37
C GLY A 104 3.66 -5.70 -12.17
N ASN A 105 2.92 -6.67 -11.62
CA ASN A 105 2.89 -8.06 -12.08
C ASN A 105 1.46 -8.62 -12.00
N GLY A 106 0.51 -7.92 -12.61
CA GLY A 106 -0.84 -8.42 -12.88
C GLY A 106 -1.82 -8.45 -11.73
N LYS A 107 -1.52 -7.78 -10.61
CA LYS A 107 -2.43 -7.69 -9.47
C LYS A 107 -2.64 -6.24 -9.06
N LEU A 108 -3.91 -5.86 -8.96
CA LEU A 108 -4.36 -4.56 -8.48
C LEU A 108 -5.26 -4.75 -7.27
N TYR A 109 -4.99 -4.01 -6.20
CA TYR A 109 -5.91 -3.86 -5.08
C TYR A 109 -6.46 -2.44 -5.04
N ILE A 110 -7.76 -2.30 -4.79
CA ILE A 110 -8.43 -1.04 -4.53
C ILE A 110 -9.24 -1.23 -3.25
N GLY A 111 -8.89 -0.53 -2.17
CA GLY A 111 -9.63 -0.73 -0.92
C GLY A 111 -8.95 -0.17 0.31
N GLN A 112 -9.34 -0.73 1.45
CA GLN A 112 -8.87 -0.32 2.77
C GLN A 112 -7.58 -1.04 3.17
N TRP A 113 -6.70 -0.28 3.81
CA TRP A 113 -5.39 -0.68 4.31
C TRP A 113 -5.32 -0.41 5.81
N ARG A 114 -4.61 -1.30 6.51
CA ARG A 114 -4.19 -1.10 7.89
C ARG A 114 -2.82 -1.72 8.08
N ASP A 115 -1.86 -0.93 8.54
CA ASP A 115 -0.49 -1.35 8.83
C ASP A 115 0.10 -2.19 7.67
N ASP A 116 0.04 -1.64 6.45
CA ASP A 116 0.49 -2.25 5.19
C ASP A 116 -0.24 -3.50 4.69
N LYS A 117 -1.30 -3.93 5.38
CA LYS A 117 -2.13 -5.08 4.99
C LYS A 117 -3.48 -4.64 4.46
N ARG A 118 -4.00 -5.35 3.47
CA ARG A 118 -5.39 -5.19 3.03
C ARG A 118 -6.32 -5.58 4.18
N ASN A 119 -7.19 -4.65 4.59
CA ASN A 119 -8.01 -4.82 5.79
C ASN A 119 -9.28 -3.99 5.68
N GLY A 120 -10.46 -4.60 5.81
CA GLY A 120 -11.75 -3.97 5.54
C GLY A 120 -12.23 -4.23 4.11
N GLN A 121 -13.08 -3.36 3.57
CA GLN A 121 -13.67 -3.54 2.24
C GLN A 121 -12.67 -3.21 1.12
N GLY A 122 -12.66 -4.02 0.06
CA GLY A 122 -11.92 -3.72 -1.17
C GLY A 122 -12.21 -4.68 -2.32
N SER A 123 -11.57 -4.40 -3.45
CA SER A 123 -11.57 -5.21 -4.67
C SER A 123 -10.14 -5.57 -5.03
N TYR A 124 -9.92 -6.84 -5.36
CA TYR A 124 -8.63 -7.38 -5.75
C TYR A 124 -8.75 -8.06 -7.11
N PHE A 125 -8.07 -7.49 -8.09
CA PHE A 125 -8.08 -7.91 -9.48
C PHE A 125 -6.83 -8.73 -9.79
N ILE A 126 -7.01 -9.79 -10.56
CA ILE A 126 -6.01 -10.82 -10.86
C ILE A 126 -5.84 -10.89 -12.38
N ASN A 127 -4.65 -11.26 -12.84
CA ASN A 127 -4.33 -11.47 -14.26
C ASN A 127 -4.56 -10.22 -15.12
N LEU A 128 -4.33 -9.04 -14.55
CA LEU A 128 -4.32 -7.77 -15.28
C LEU A 128 -3.07 -7.68 -16.16
N PRO A 129 -3.17 -7.54 -17.50
CA PRO A 129 -1.97 -7.45 -18.34
C PRO A 129 -1.13 -6.20 -18.05
N GLU A 130 -1.81 -5.07 -17.91
CA GLU A 130 -1.24 -3.79 -17.51
C GLU A 130 -2.27 -3.04 -16.64
N TRP A 131 -1.78 -2.08 -15.86
CA TRP A 131 -2.64 -1.12 -15.19
C TRP A 131 -2.09 0.29 -15.38
N ARG A 132 -2.96 1.20 -15.81
CA ARG A 132 -2.67 2.63 -15.88
C ARG A 132 -3.69 3.41 -15.06
N GLU A 133 -3.21 4.44 -14.38
CA GLU A 133 -4.06 5.29 -13.56
C GLU A 133 -5.16 5.91 -14.44
N ASN A 134 -6.42 5.82 -13.97
CA ASN A 134 -7.60 6.38 -14.61
C ASN A 134 -7.98 5.81 -16.00
N GLU A 135 -7.36 4.73 -16.46
CA GLU A 135 -7.74 4.07 -17.72
C GLU A 135 -9.07 3.32 -17.59
N HIS A 136 -9.28 2.61 -16.47
CA HIS A 136 -10.50 1.86 -16.21
C HIS A 136 -11.09 2.19 -14.84
N THR A 137 -12.42 2.28 -14.78
CA THR A 137 -13.16 2.40 -13.52
C THR A 137 -13.12 1.07 -12.77
N GLU A 138 -13.28 1.11 -11.44
CA GLU A 138 -13.40 -0.11 -10.62
C GLU A 138 -14.57 -0.98 -11.10
N TYR A 139 -15.68 -0.36 -11.52
CA TYR A 139 -16.82 -1.06 -12.12
C TYR A 139 -16.41 -1.80 -13.40
N TRP A 140 -15.74 -1.12 -14.33
CA TRP A 140 -15.28 -1.75 -15.57
C TRP A 140 -14.36 -2.93 -15.29
N LEU A 141 -13.41 -2.77 -14.37
CA LEU A 141 -12.51 -3.86 -13.96
C LEU A 141 -13.29 -5.02 -13.35
N SER A 142 -14.30 -4.74 -12.51
CA SER A 142 -15.09 -5.79 -11.84
C SER A 142 -15.95 -6.63 -12.79
N GLU A 143 -16.35 -6.06 -13.93
CA GLU A 143 -17.16 -6.77 -14.94
C GLU A 143 -16.31 -7.45 -16.02
N ASN A 144 -15.03 -7.08 -16.18
CA ASN A 144 -14.19 -7.57 -17.28
C ASN A 144 -12.96 -8.37 -16.83
N MET A 145 -12.55 -8.28 -15.56
CA MET A 145 -11.35 -8.93 -15.04
C MET A 145 -11.69 -9.97 -13.98
N GLU A 146 -10.82 -10.96 -13.80
CA GLU A 146 -10.91 -11.85 -12.64
C GLU A 146 -10.73 -11.03 -11.36
N ASN A 147 -11.65 -11.18 -10.40
CA ASN A 147 -11.60 -10.39 -9.19
C ASN A 147 -12.29 -11.04 -8.00
N TYR A 148 -11.88 -10.58 -6.82
CA TYR A 148 -12.62 -10.70 -5.58
C TYR A 148 -12.98 -9.31 -5.08
N SER A 149 -14.25 -9.09 -4.72
CA SER A 149 -14.73 -7.87 -4.06
C SER A 149 -15.43 -8.24 -2.76
N GLY A 150 -14.97 -7.69 -1.64
CA GLY A 150 -15.51 -8.00 -0.33
C GLY A 150 -14.60 -7.60 0.82
N GLU A 151 -14.78 -8.29 1.94
CA GLU A 151 -14.03 -8.05 3.16
C GLU A 151 -12.63 -8.69 3.11
N PHE A 152 -11.65 -7.95 3.61
CA PHE A 152 -10.28 -8.40 3.81
C PHE A 152 -9.93 -8.36 5.29
N GLN A 153 -9.18 -9.35 5.74
CA GLN A 153 -8.55 -9.35 7.05
C GLN A 153 -7.10 -9.81 6.89
N ASN A 154 -6.14 -8.93 7.19
CA ASN A 154 -4.72 -9.23 7.11
C ASN A 154 -4.32 -9.87 5.78
N ASP A 155 -4.64 -9.21 4.66
CA ASP A 155 -4.37 -9.67 3.29
C ASP A 155 -5.18 -10.86 2.77
N HIS A 156 -6.02 -11.46 3.61
CA HIS A 156 -6.86 -12.57 3.22
C HIS A 156 -8.30 -12.14 2.91
N TYR A 157 -8.93 -12.77 1.91
CA TYR A 157 -10.38 -12.72 1.76
C TYR A 157 -11.02 -13.26 3.02
N HIS A 158 -11.98 -12.51 3.53
CA HIS A 158 -12.68 -12.80 4.77
C HIS A 158 -14.13 -12.36 4.65
N GLY A 159 -14.99 -12.71 5.62
CA GLY A 159 -16.36 -12.20 5.68
C GLY A 159 -17.15 -12.43 4.39
N ARG A 160 -18.03 -11.48 4.03
CA ARG A 160 -18.81 -11.57 2.79
C ARG A 160 -18.01 -11.04 1.60
N GLY A 161 -18.15 -11.70 0.46
CA GLY A 161 -17.58 -11.23 -0.79
C GLY A 161 -18.14 -11.90 -2.03
N VAL A 162 -17.69 -11.41 -3.17
CA VAL A 162 -18.00 -11.93 -4.50
C VAL A 162 -16.69 -12.25 -5.20
N TYR A 163 -16.54 -13.48 -5.67
CA TYR A 163 -15.46 -13.87 -6.57
C TYR A 163 -16.02 -14.03 -7.98
N ARG A 164 -15.36 -13.43 -8.98
CA ARG A 164 -15.72 -13.52 -10.39
C ARG A 164 -14.57 -14.14 -11.17
N TRP A 165 -14.88 -15.16 -11.97
CA TRP A 165 -13.93 -15.82 -12.85
C TRP A 165 -13.99 -15.23 -14.27
N PRO A 166 -12.89 -15.31 -15.06
CA PRO A 166 -12.89 -14.90 -16.47
C PRO A 166 -13.94 -15.59 -17.33
N SER A 167 -14.41 -16.78 -16.92
CA SER A 167 -15.44 -17.52 -17.65
C SER A 167 -16.84 -16.91 -17.52
N GLY A 168 -17.04 -15.89 -16.68
CA GLY A 168 -18.35 -15.31 -16.37
C GLY A 168 -19.06 -15.97 -15.19
N ASN A 169 -18.51 -17.05 -14.63
CA ASN A 169 -18.99 -17.62 -13.37
C ASN A 169 -18.74 -16.63 -12.22
N LYS A 170 -19.61 -16.63 -11.21
CA LYS A 170 -19.37 -15.91 -9.96
C LYS A 170 -19.86 -16.67 -8.73
N TYR A 171 -19.22 -16.43 -7.59
CA TYR A 171 -19.64 -16.94 -6.30
C TYR A 171 -19.83 -15.76 -5.35
N GLU A 172 -20.98 -15.70 -4.71
CA GLU A 172 -21.33 -14.70 -3.72
C GLU A 172 -21.63 -15.41 -2.39
N GLY A 173 -20.83 -15.15 -1.36
CA GLY A 173 -20.93 -15.88 -0.11
C GLY A 173 -19.89 -15.48 0.91
N ASN A 174 -19.67 -16.33 1.91
CA ASN A 174 -18.66 -16.07 2.94
C ASN A 174 -17.30 -16.67 2.56
N PHE A 175 -16.26 -16.01 3.05
CA PHE A 175 -14.87 -16.38 2.87
C PHE A 175 -14.16 -16.41 4.21
N PHE A 176 -13.21 -17.32 4.34
CA PHE A 176 -12.29 -17.36 5.46
C PHE A 176 -10.89 -17.70 4.94
N ALA A 177 -9.92 -16.84 5.25
CA ALA A 177 -8.51 -17.03 4.90
C ALA A 177 -8.30 -17.38 3.40
N ASN A 178 -8.89 -16.59 2.49
CA ASN A 178 -8.90 -16.81 1.02
C ASN A 178 -9.79 -17.94 0.49
N HIS A 179 -10.41 -18.74 1.33
CA HIS A 179 -11.23 -19.88 0.91
C HIS A 179 -12.71 -19.56 1.03
N LYS A 180 -13.54 -20.12 0.14
CA LYS A 180 -14.99 -20.14 0.33
C LYS A 180 -15.30 -20.88 1.62
N HIS A 181 -16.18 -20.32 2.45
CA HIS A 181 -16.55 -20.93 3.73
C HIS A 181 -18.01 -20.61 4.04
N GLY A 182 -18.73 -21.51 4.70
CA GLY A 182 -20.14 -21.36 4.99
C GLY A 182 -21.01 -21.31 3.73
N PHE A 183 -22.17 -20.65 3.85
CA PHE A 183 -23.14 -20.56 2.75
C PHE A 183 -22.76 -19.51 1.71
N GLY A 184 -23.05 -19.82 0.45
CA GLY A 184 -23.03 -18.87 -0.66
C GLY A 184 -23.83 -19.38 -1.86
N THR A 185 -23.98 -18.52 -2.86
CA THR A 185 -24.63 -18.82 -4.13
C THR A 185 -23.59 -18.78 -5.25
N PHE A 186 -23.51 -19.87 -6.01
CA PHE A 186 -22.74 -19.92 -7.24
C PHE A 186 -23.65 -19.62 -8.41
N TYR A 187 -23.24 -18.66 -9.25
CA TYR A 187 -23.90 -18.29 -10.48
C TYR A 187 -23.04 -18.78 -11.64
N TYR A 188 -23.67 -19.55 -12.51
CA TYR A 188 -23.06 -20.07 -13.71
C TYR A 188 -23.19 -19.07 -14.85
N ASP A 189 -22.23 -19.08 -15.77
CA ASP A 189 -22.23 -18.27 -17.00
C ASP A 189 -23.51 -18.46 -17.84
N ASN A 190 -24.15 -19.63 -17.76
CA ASN A 190 -25.43 -19.94 -18.41
C ASN A 190 -26.66 -19.30 -17.72
N GLY A 191 -26.46 -18.47 -16.68
CA GLY A 191 -27.52 -17.77 -15.96
C GLY A 191 -28.19 -18.56 -14.82
N THR A 192 -27.82 -19.83 -14.61
CA THR A 192 -28.34 -20.62 -13.48
C THR A 192 -27.62 -20.26 -12.18
N ALA A 193 -28.28 -20.49 -11.04
CA ALA A 193 -27.71 -20.27 -9.72
C ALA A 193 -27.96 -21.47 -8.79
N ARG A 194 -27.00 -21.78 -7.93
CA ARG A 194 -27.10 -22.86 -6.92
C ARG A 194 -26.58 -22.40 -5.57
N GLN A 195 -27.33 -22.68 -4.52
CA GLN A 195 -26.81 -22.56 -3.15
C GLN A 195 -25.75 -23.64 -2.91
N GLN A 196 -24.69 -23.27 -2.20
CA GLN A 196 -23.57 -24.12 -1.88
C GLN A 196 -23.15 -23.89 -0.42
N LEU A 197 -22.72 -24.97 0.22
CA LEU A 197 -22.08 -24.94 1.53
C LEU A 197 -20.62 -25.34 1.36
N TRP A 198 -19.71 -24.57 1.96
CA TRP A 198 -18.27 -24.78 1.87
C TRP A 198 -17.64 -24.85 3.25
N ASP A 199 -16.61 -25.68 3.39
CA ASP A 199 -15.76 -25.73 4.59
C ASP A 199 -14.29 -25.56 4.18
N TYR A 200 -13.73 -24.37 4.42
CA TYR A 200 -12.35 -24.00 4.09
C TYR A 200 -11.94 -24.31 2.64
N GLY A 201 -12.85 -24.12 1.70
CA GLY A 201 -12.61 -24.35 0.27
C GLY A 201 -13.03 -25.73 -0.22
N ASP A 202 -13.47 -26.61 0.66
CA ASP A 202 -14.05 -27.91 0.30
C ASP A 202 -15.58 -27.80 0.19
N PHE A 203 -16.12 -28.29 -0.92
CA PHE A 203 -17.57 -28.29 -1.15
C PHE A 203 -18.23 -29.36 -0.30
N VAL A 204 -19.18 -28.95 0.55
CA VAL A 204 -19.96 -29.85 1.39
C VAL A 204 -21.18 -30.33 0.59
N ARG A 205 -21.23 -31.64 0.34
CA ARG A 205 -22.30 -32.31 -0.43
C ARG A 205 -23.51 -32.65 0.43
#